data_AF-A0A847N7J7-F1
#
_entry.id   AF-A0A847N7J7-F1
#
_cell.length_a   1.000
_cell.length_b   1.000
_cell.length_c   1.000
_cell.angle_alpha   90.00
_cell.angle_beta   90.00
_cell.angle_gamma   90.00
#
_symmetry.space_group_name_H-M   'P 1'
#
loop_
_entity.id
_entity.type
_entity.pdbx_description
1 polymer ?
#
loop_
_entity_poly.entity_id
_entity_poly.type
_entity_poly.pdbx_seq_one_letter_code
_entity_poly.pdbx_strand_id
1 'polypeptide(L)' 'MFKLVSSYQPSGDQPEALEKLIRNFNDGKNEQILLGATGTGKTFTMANLIEKMN' A
#
# COMPACT_ATOMS: atom_id res chain seq x y z
N MET A 1 -4.23 13.47 10.32
CA MET A 1 -2.92 12.80 10.22
C MET A 1 -3.09 11.36 10.64
N PHE A 2 -2.91 10.43 9.70
CA PHE A 2 -2.92 8.99 9.99
C PHE A 2 -1.51 8.56 10.38
N LYS A 3 -1.36 7.73 11.41
CA LYS A 3 -0.06 7.21 11.87
C LYS A 3 -0.20 5.71 12.09
N LEU A 4 0.47 4.93 11.24
CA LEU A 4 0.53 3.49 11.33
C LEU A 4 1.50 3.10 12.45
N VAL A 5 1.05 2.24 13.35
CA VAL A 5 1.89 1.66 14.40
C VAL A 5 2.08 0.18 14.10
N SER A 6 3.32 -0.22 13.85
CA SER A 6 3.70 -1.59 13.54
C SER A 6 5.15 -1.84 13.92
N SER A 7 5.45 -3.05 14.38
CA SER A 7 6.82 -3.54 14.55
C SER A 7 7.46 -4.01 13.23
N TYR A 8 6.66 -4.10 12.16
CA TYR A 8 7.07 -4.58 10.86
C TYR A 8 7.22 -3.43 9.88
N GLN A 9 8.10 -3.61 8.90
CA GLN A 9 8.24 -2.74 7.73
C GLN A 9 7.71 -3.46 6.49
N PRO A 10 7.22 -2.74 5.46
CA PRO A 10 6.87 -3.37 4.20
C PRO A 10 8.02 -4.19 3.64
N SER A 11 7.74 -5.42 3.21
CA SER A 11 8.75 -6.38 2.74
C SER A 11 8.23 -7.21 1.56
N GLY A 12 9.12 -7.92 0.87
CA GLY A 12 8.76 -8.68 -0.33
C GLY A 12 8.24 -7.74 -1.41
N ASP A 13 7.08 -8.06 -1.99
CA ASP A 13 6.48 -7.27 -3.08
C ASP A 13 5.69 -6.04 -2.58
N GLN A 14 5.53 -5.87 -1.27
CA GLN A 14 4.74 -4.77 -0.71
C GLN A 14 5.27 -3.37 -1.06
N PRO A 15 6.59 -3.09 -1.03
CA PRO A 15 7.13 -1.78 -1.42
C PRO A 15 6.80 -1.42 -2.86
N GLU A 16 6.98 -2.34 -3.81
CA GLU A 16 6.65 -2.12 -5.22
C GLU A 16 5.14 -1.88 -5.41
N ALA A 17 4.30 -2.66 -4.72
CA ALA A 17 2.85 -2.47 -4.76
C ALA A 17 2.45 -1.09 -4.24
N LEU A 18 3.08 -0.60 -3.16
CA LEU A 18 2.85 0.74 -2.62
C LEU A 18 3.25 1.82 -3.63
N GLU A 19 4.45 1.74 -4.19
CA GLU A 19 4.94 2.70 -5.19
C GLU A 19 3.99 2.79 -6.39
N LYS A 20 3.53 1.66 -6.91
CA LYS A 20 2.59 1.60 -8.03
C LYS A 20 1.24 2.22 -7.67
N LEU A 21 0.68 1.89 -6.51
CA LEU A 21 -0.62 2.40 -6.07
C LEU A 21 -0.60 3.92 -5.85
N ILE A 22 0.47 4.44 -5.24
CA ILE A 22 0.68 5.87 -5.01
C ILE A 22 0.86 6.60 -6.34
N ARG A 23 1.71 6.07 -7.23
CA ARG A 23 1.93 6.64 -8.55
C ARG A 23 0.63 6.74 -9.33
N ASN A 24 -0.11 5.63 -9.45
CA ASN A 24 -1.39 5.62 -10.14
C ASN A 24 -2.39 6.60 -9.55
N PHE A 25 -2.44 6.75 -8.21
CA PHE A 25 -3.28 7.74 -7.57
C PHE A 25 -2.91 9.16 -8.03
N ASN A 26 -1.61 9.48 -8.00
CA ASN A 26 -1.09 10.78 -8.44
C ASN A 26 -1.32 11.03 -9.93
N ASP A 27 -1.30 9.97 -10.75
CA ASP A 27 -1.63 9.99 -12.18
C ASP A 27 -3.14 10.10 -12.45
N GLY A 28 -3.98 10.27 -11.42
CA GLY A 28 -5.44 10.44 -11.54
C GLY A 28 -6.21 9.17 -11.89
N LYS A 29 -5.64 7.98 -11.59
CA LYS A 29 -6.35 6.71 -11.81
C LYS A 29 -7.41 6.52 -10.72
N ASN A 30 -8.68 6.57 -11.14
CA ASN A 30 -9.84 6.40 -10.25
C ASN A 30 -9.99 4.97 -9.72
N GLU A 31 -9.59 3.96 -10.49
CA GLU A 31 -9.76 2.55 -10.15
C GLU A 31 -8.40 1.84 -10.18
N GLN A 32 -8.14 1.04 -9.14
CA GLN A 32 -6.89 0.30 -8.99
C GLN A 32 -7.16 -1.05 -8.31
N ILE A 33 -6.38 -2.07 -8.70
CA ILE A 33 -6.49 -3.42 -8.15
C ILE A 33 -5.16 -3.78 -7.49
N LEU A 34 -5.19 -4.07 -6.19
CA LEU A 34 -4.08 -4.72 -5.49
C LEU A 34 -4.24 -6.25 -5.62
N LEU A 35 -3.60 -6.83 -6.64
CA LEU A 35 -3.56 -8.28 -6.80
C LEU A 35 -2.51 -8.87 -5.86
N GLY A 36 -2.95 -9.46 -4.75
CA GLY A 36 -2.06 -10.12 -3.79
C GLY A 36 -2.55 -11.51 -3.43
N ALA A 37 -1.64 -12.49 -3.39
CA ALA A 37 -1.94 -13.85 -2.95
C ALA A 37 -2.40 -13.89 -1.47
N THR A 38 -2.95 -15.02 -1.05
CA THR A 38 -3.31 -15.25 0.36
C THR A 38 -2.05 -15.26 1.22
N GLY A 39 -2.09 -14.59 2.38
CA GLY A 39 -0.95 -14.53 3.30
C GLY A 39 0.10 -13.45 3.01
N THR A 40 0.01 -12.69 1.92
CA THR A 40 1.01 -11.65 1.56
C THR A 40 0.88 -10.34 2.35
N GLY A 41 -0.07 -10.25 3.29
CA GLY A 41 -0.24 -9.07 4.14
C GLY A 41 -0.97 -7.89 3.49
N LYS A 42 -1.95 -8.14 2.60
CA LYS A 42 -2.73 -7.08 1.90
C LYS A 42 -3.28 -5.98 2.83
N THR A 43 -3.75 -6.32 4.02
CA THR A 43 -4.22 -5.33 5.01
C THR A 43 -3.09 -4.38 5.44
N PHE A 44 -1.90 -4.91 5.68
CA PHE A 44 -0.74 -4.11 6.05
C PHE A 44 -0.26 -3.22 4.89
N THR A 45 -0.30 -3.73 3.66
CA THR A 45 -0.07 -2.92 2.45
C THR A 45 -1.04 -1.74 2.38
N MET A 46 -2.34 -1.97 2.55
CA MET A 46 -3.33 -0.88 2.50
C MET A 46 -3.18 0.12 3.65
N ALA A 47 -2.82 -0.34 4.85
CA ALA A 47 -2.57 0.57 5.97
C ALA A 47 -1.36 1.50 5.70
N ASN A 48 -0.28 0.96 5.13
CA ASN A 48 0.88 1.76 4.70
C ASN A 48 0.51 2.74 3.57
N LEU A 49 -0.35 2.31 2.65
CA LEU A 49 -0.85 3.20 1.59
C LEU A 49 -1.59 4.38 2.20
N ILE A 50 -2.57 4.13 3.09
CA ILE A 50 -3.34 5.18 3.74
C ILE A 50 -2.44 6.14 4.52
N GLU A 51 -1.43 5.64 5.25
CA GLU A 51 -0.46 6.50 5.94
C GLU A 51 0.30 7.42 4.98
N LYS A 52 0.79 6.90 3.85
CA LYS A 52 1.58 7.66 2.87
C LYS A 52 0.77 8.71 2.09
N MET A 53 -0.55 8.57 2.05
CA MET A 53 -1.46 9.44 1.30
C MET A 53 -2.09 10.56 2.16
N ASN A 54 -1.88 10.53 3.49
CA ASN A 54 -2.35 11.55 4.43
C ASN A 54 -1.29 12.62 4.69
#